data_AF-A0A8I2J723-F1
#
_entry.id   AF-A0A8I2J723-F1
#
_cell.length_a   1.000
_cell.length_b   1.000
_cell.length_c   1.000
_cell.angle_alpha   90.00
_cell.angle_beta   90.00
_cell.angle_gamma   90.00
#
_symmetry.space_group_name_H-M   'P 1'
#
loop_
_entity.id
_entity.type
_entity.pdbx_description
1 polymer ?
#
loop_
_entity_poly.entity_id
_entity_poly.type
_entity_poly.pdbx_seq_one_letter_code
_entity_poly.pdbx_strand_id
1 'polypeptide(L)'
;MTVPNVEPDRIPGMRTAAPTVFVATAEGLAVVDAIAVERAINGERKGWSLTNDEARIAADLILKHGLPPTAASVRTGVNWATLCEWFPDVVTPAPEGSARSGGRRRPDRSPVKCGTRRGYDRHKRRKEQVCERCRAAYALAYRYYRTHGTYIGAPELTDTNMAVAA
;
A
#
# COMPACT_ATOMS: atom_id res chain seq x y z
N MET A 1 26.59 -22.90 51.56
CA MET A 1 25.44 -22.04 51.23
C MET A 1 26.00 -20.73 50.70
N THR A 2 25.98 -20.54 49.39
CA THR A 2 26.62 -19.39 48.72
C THR A 2 25.55 -18.32 48.55
N VAL A 3 25.74 -17.17 49.19
CA VAL A 3 24.83 -16.02 49.05
C VAL A 3 25.11 -15.37 47.68
N PRO A 4 24.11 -15.14 46.82
CA PRO A 4 24.34 -14.48 45.55
C PRO A 4 24.75 -13.02 45.79
N ASN A 5 25.81 -12.60 45.10
CA ASN A 5 26.33 -11.25 45.10
C ASN A 5 25.34 -10.34 44.35
N VAL A 6 24.53 -9.56 45.09
CA VAL A 6 23.65 -8.54 44.51
C VAL A 6 24.48 -7.26 44.41
N GLU A 7 24.84 -6.85 43.19
CA GLU A 7 25.49 -5.56 42.92
C GLU A 7 24.63 -4.41 43.47
N PRO A 8 25.11 -3.62 44.44
CA PRO A 8 24.28 -2.64 45.15
C PRO A 8 24.08 -1.30 44.41
N ASP A 9 24.67 -1.09 43.23
CA ASP A 9 24.77 0.23 42.60
C ASP A 9 24.20 0.33 41.18
N ARG A 10 23.19 -0.49 40.85
CA ARG A 10 22.47 -0.36 39.59
C ARG A 10 20.98 -0.18 39.81
N ILE A 11 20.55 1.08 39.97
CA ILE A 11 19.18 1.46 39.61
C ILE A 11 19.05 1.11 38.12
N PRO A 12 18.16 0.20 37.71
CA PRO A 12 17.92 -0.05 36.31
C PRO A 12 17.53 1.28 35.68
N GLY A 13 18.40 1.85 34.84
CA GLY A 13 18.10 3.10 34.17
C GLY A 13 16.78 2.93 33.43
N MET A 14 15.82 3.82 33.70
CA MET A 14 14.57 3.91 32.93
C MET A 14 14.95 3.96 31.46
N ARG A 15 14.78 2.84 30.76
CA ARG A 15 14.95 2.75 29.31
C ARG A 15 13.73 3.44 28.72
N THR A 16 13.79 4.78 28.67
CA THR A 16 12.77 5.68 28.12
C THR A 16 11.39 5.38 28.67
N ALA A 17 10.96 6.11 29.70
CA ALA A 17 9.55 6.16 30.04
C ALA A 17 8.81 6.68 28.78
N ALA A 18 8.22 5.76 28.00
CA ALA A 18 7.17 6.15 27.10
C ALA A 18 6.11 6.82 27.98
N PRO A 19 5.71 8.07 27.74
CA PRO A 19 4.67 8.71 28.53
C PRO A 19 3.36 7.97 28.30
N THR A 20 3.17 6.90 29.08
CA THR A 20 1.88 6.27 29.26
C THR A 20 1.06 7.22 30.10
N VAL A 21 -0.02 7.73 29.52
CA VAL A 21 -0.94 8.66 30.19
C VAL A 21 -2.24 7.92 30.48
N PHE A 22 -2.82 8.23 31.64
CA PHE A 22 -4.18 7.81 31.96
C PHE A 22 -5.13 8.89 31.46
N VAL A 23 -6.03 8.52 30.55
CA VAL A 23 -7.01 9.41 29.96
C VAL A 23 -8.39 8.99 30.44
N ALA A 24 -9.14 9.92 31.02
CA ALA A 24 -10.55 9.69 31.33
C ALA A 24 -11.37 9.81 30.03
N THR A 25 -12.07 8.74 29.67
CA THR A 25 -13.04 8.69 28.57
C THR A 25 -14.46 8.57 29.12
N ALA A 26 -15.47 8.63 28.25
CA ALA A 26 -16.85 8.41 28.65
C ALA A 26 -17.09 6.98 29.18
N GLU A 27 -16.26 6.02 28.75
CA GLU A 27 -16.35 4.61 29.12
C GLU A 27 -15.50 4.24 30.35
N GLY A 28 -14.61 5.13 30.81
CA GLY A 28 -13.79 4.90 32.01
C GLY A 28 -12.38 5.47 31.91
N LEU A 29 -11.42 4.85 32.60
CA LEU A 29 -10.02 5.25 32.56
C LEU A 29 -9.26 4.39 31.54
N ALA A 30 -8.76 5.01 30.47
CA ALA A 30 -7.94 4.37 29.46
C ALA A 30 -6.45 4.58 29.73
N VAL A 31 -5.65 3.56 29.49
CA VAL A 31 -4.19 3.61 29.54
C VAL A 31 -3.68 3.77 28.12
N VAL A 32 -3.02 4.89 27.83
CA VAL A 32 -2.66 5.28 26.46
C VAL A 32 -1.15 5.44 26.36
N ASP A 33 -0.50 4.71 25.47
CA ASP A 33 0.89 4.99 25.09
C ASP A 33 0.93 6.20 24.12
N ALA A 34 1.34 7.37 24.62
CA ALA A 34 1.37 8.57 23.80
C ALA A 34 2.40 8.51 22.65
N ILE A 35 3.48 7.73 22.80
CA ILE A 35 4.45 7.53 21.70
C ILE A 35 3.81 6.70 20.60
N ALA A 36 3.04 5.67 20.96
CA ALA A 36 2.28 4.90 19.99
C ALA A 36 1.32 5.83 19.22
N VAL A 37 0.53 6.64 19.92
CA VAL A 37 -0.38 7.62 19.29
C VAL A 37 0.37 8.57 18.35
N GLU A 38 1.46 9.20 18.79
CA GLU A 38 2.25 10.13 17.98
C GLU A 38 2.81 9.46 16.72
N ARG A 39 3.42 8.28 16.88
CA ARG A 39 3.98 7.52 15.75
C ARG A 39 2.91 7.11 14.76
N ALA A 40 1.72 6.74 15.23
CA ALA A 40 0.59 6.47 14.34
C ALA A 40 0.18 7.73 13.57
N ILE A 41 0.04 8.88 14.22
CA ILE A 41 -0.28 10.17 13.58
C ILE A 41 0.74 10.53 12.50
N ASN A 42 2.01 10.19 12.68
CA ASN A 42 3.08 10.42 11.69
C ASN A 42 3.17 9.33 10.60
N GLY A 43 2.32 8.28 10.65
CA GLY A 43 2.31 7.20 9.67
C GLY A 43 3.36 6.10 9.90
N GLU A 44 3.93 6.02 11.10
CA GLU A 44 4.99 5.09 11.48
C GLU A 44 4.50 3.83 12.20
N ARG A 45 3.32 3.33 11.84
CA ARG A 45 2.68 2.16 12.47
C ARG A 45 3.30 0.80 12.08
N LYS A 46 4.54 0.74 11.57
CA LYS A 46 5.12 -0.50 11.07
C LYS A 46 5.52 -1.43 12.21
N GLY A 47 4.93 -2.62 12.27
CA GLY A 47 5.34 -3.71 13.15
C GLY A 47 4.69 -3.75 14.54
N TRP A 48 3.65 -2.95 14.77
CA TRP A 48 2.92 -2.91 16.04
C TRP A 48 1.47 -2.45 15.82
N SER A 49 0.60 -2.66 16.80
CA SER A 49 -0.83 -2.30 16.76
C SER A 49 -1.18 -1.36 17.90
N LEU A 50 -2.06 -0.39 17.63
CA LEU A 50 -2.68 0.45 18.65
C LEU A 50 -3.76 -0.33 19.39
N THR A 51 -4.00 0.01 20.65
CA THR A 51 -5.26 -0.32 21.32
C THR A 51 -6.42 0.46 20.68
N ASN A 52 -7.67 0.09 20.99
CA ASN A 52 -8.83 0.82 20.47
C ASN A 52 -8.84 2.27 20.93
N ASP A 53 -8.49 2.54 22.19
CA ASP A 53 -8.46 3.90 22.74
C ASP A 53 -7.35 4.74 22.11
N GLU A 54 -6.15 4.18 21.96
CA GLU A 54 -5.04 4.84 21.26
C GLU A 54 -5.40 5.14 19.80
N ALA A 55 -6.04 4.20 19.11
CA ALA A 55 -6.47 4.38 17.74
C ALA A 55 -7.57 5.45 17.61
N ARG A 56 -8.51 5.49 18.55
CA ARG A 56 -9.56 6.51 18.61
C ARG A 56 -8.97 7.90 18.85
N ILE A 57 -8.06 8.04 19.81
CA ILE A 57 -7.36 9.31 20.11
C ILE A 57 -6.52 9.76 18.91
N ALA A 58 -5.76 8.85 18.30
CA ALA A 58 -4.96 9.17 17.10
C ALA A 58 -5.84 9.61 15.94
N ALA A 59 -6.98 8.93 15.69
CA ALA A 59 -7.92 9.31 14.65
C ALA A 59 -8.53 10.71 14.91
N ASP A 60 -8.95 11.00 16.14
CA ASP A 60 -9.50 12.30 16.53
C ASP A 60 -8.50 13.44 16.29
N LEU A 61 -7.24 13.26 16.69
CA LEU A 61 -6.18 14.24 16.45
C LEU A 61 -5.93 14.47 14.95
N ILE A 62 -5.84 13.40 14.15
CA ILE A 62 -5.68 13.50 12.69
C ILE A 62 -6.82 14.33 12.07
N LEU A 63 -8.07 14.04 12.45
CA LEU A 63 -9.25 14.75 11.94
C LEU A 63 -9.28 16.22 12.39
N LYS A 64 -8.98 16.51 13.66
CA LYS A 64 -8.89 17.89 14.20
C LYS A 64 -7.81 18.73 13.51
N HIS A 65 -6.75 18.09 13.03
CA HIS A 65 -5.72 18.74 12.21
C HIS A 65 -6.11 18.89 10.72
N GLY A 66 -7.34 18.58 10.34
CA GLY A 66 -7.88 18.78 8.99
C GLY A 66 -7.41 17.75 7.97
N LEU A 67 -6.80 16.65 8.42
CA LEU A 67 -6.43 15.55 7.53
C LEU A 67 -7.67 14.72 7.15
N PRO A 68 -7.71 14.15 5.94
CA PRO A 68 -8.89 13.42 5.50
C PRO A 68 -9.07 12.12 6.32
N PRO A 69 -10.32 11.63 6.49
CA PRO A 69 -10.57 10.39 7.22
C PRO A 69 -9.88 9.16 6.63
N THR A 70 -9.54 9.18 5.34
CA THR A 70 -8.71 8.14 4.71
C THR A 70 -7.29 8.10 5.27
N ALA A 71 -6.70 9.26 5.60
CA ALA A 71 -5.42 9.32 6.30
C ALA A 71 -5.55 8.75 7.71
N ALA A 72 -6.63 9.07 8.43
CA ALA A 72 -6.91 8.49 9.75
C ALA A 72 -6.99 6.96 9.69
N SER A 73 -7.74 6.40 8.74
CA SER A 73 -7.87 4.94 8.55
C SER A 73 -6.52 4.27 8.27
N VAL A 74 -5.73 4.82 7.34
CA VAL A 74 -4.42 4.25 6.98
C VAL A 74 -3.44 4.32 8.15
N ARG A 75 -3.40 5.44 8.86
CA ARG A 75 -2.43 5.73 9.93
C ARG A 75 -2.73 4.98 11.23
N THR A 76 -4.00 4.77 11.53
CA THR A 76 -4.44 4.02 12.72
C THR A 76 -4.59 2.52 12.43
N GLY A 77 -4.82 2.14 11.17
CA GLY A 77 -5.18 0.77 10.79
C GLY A 77 -6.64 0.42 11.05
N VAL A 78 -7.45 1.40 11.47
CA VAL A 78 -8.87 1.23 11.74
C VAL A 78 -9.66 1.21 10.43
N ASN A 79 -10.64 0.31 10.33
CA ASN A 79 -11.47 0.21 9.15
C ASN A 79 -12.41 1.43 9.02
N TRP A 80 -12.96 1.65 7.83
CA TRP A 80 -13.82 2.80 7.56
C TRP A 80 -15.12 2.81 8.39
N ALA A 81 -15.72 1.64 8.65
CA ALA A 81 -16.96 1.53 9.40
C ALA A 81 -16.79 1.99 10.86
N THR A 82 -15.70 1.55 11.51
CA THR A 82 -15.35 1.96 12.86
C THR A 82 -15.07 3.46 12.95
N LEU A 83 -14.47 4.07 11.93
CA LEU A 83 -14.31 5.53 11.90
C LEU A 83 -15.65 6.27 11.78
N CYS A 84 -16.60 5.76 10.99
CA CYS A 84 -17.95 6.33 10.90
C CYS A 84 -18.69 6.20 12.24
N GLU A 85 -18.49 5.09 12.95
CA GLU A 85 -19.07 4.87 14.28
C GLU A 85 -18.51 5.84 15.33
N TRP A 86 -17.18 6.05 15.34
CA TRP A 86 -16.54 6.93 16.31
C TRP A 86 -16.80 8.42 16.05
N PHE A 87 -16.91 8.82 14.77
CA PHE A 87 -16.98 10.22 14.37
C PHE A 87 -18.09 10.45 13.33
N PRO A 88 -19.36 10.19 13.67
CA PRO A 88 -20.47 10.25 12.71
C PRO A 88 -20.67 11.64 12.10
N ASP A 89 -20.34 12.70 12.85
CA ASP A 89 -20.49 14.09 12.40
C ASP A 89 -19.36 14.53 11.43
N VAL A 90 -18.23 13.82 11.44
CA VAL A 90 -17.03 14.17 10.65
C VAL A 90 -16.84 13.22 9.47
N VAL A 91 -17.20 11.95 9.63
CA VAL A 91 -16.99 10.90 8.65
C VAL A 91 -18.34 10.42 8.14
N THR A 92 -18.76 10.97 7.00
CA THR A 92 -19.98 10.50 6.34
C THR A 92 -19.76 9.08 5.80
N PRO A 93 -20.62 8.11 6.13
CA PRO A 93 -20.55 6.80 5.51
C PRO A 93 -20.68 6.95 4.00
N ALA A 94 -19.88 6.20 3.28
CA ALA A 94 -19.99 6.16 1.83
C ALA A 94 -21.40 5.65 1.49
N PRO A 95 -22.14 6.30 0.57
CA PRO A 95 -23.51 5.89 0.27
C PRO A 95 -23.51 4.42 -0.16
N GLU A 96 -24.54 3.67 0.25
CA GLU A 96 -24.71 2.26 -0.12
C GLU A 96 -24.60 2.13 -1.65
N GLY A 97 -23.67 1.30 -2.13
CA GLY A 97 -23.37 1.15 -3.57
C GLY A 97 -22.18 1.95 -4.11
N SER A 98 -21.56 2.84 -3.30
CA SER A 98 -20.31 3.53 -3.66
C SER A 98 -19.04 2.73 -3.36
N ALA A 99 -19.19 1.48 -2.90
CA ALA A 99 -18.10 0.51 -2.89
C ALA A 99 -17.50 0.51 -4.28
N ARG A 100 -16.33 1.16 -4.42
CA ARG A 100 -15.64 1.24 -5.70
C ARG A 100 -15.61 -0.18 -6.22
N SER A 101 -16.19 -0.40 -7.41
CA SER A 101 -16.00 -1.59 -8.23
C SER A 101 -14.53 -1.63 -8.67
N GLY A 102 -13.64 -1.65 -7.68
CA GLY A 102 -12.20 -1.50 -7.72
C GLY A 102 -11.53 -2.86 -7.65
N GLY A 103 -12.25 -3.91 -8.04
CA GLY A 103 -11.56 -4.97 -8.76
C GLY A 103 -10.87 -4.28 -9.93
N ARG A 104 -9.55 -4.11 -9.86
CA ARG A 104 -8.72 -3.69 -11.00
C ARG A 104 -9.32 -4.39 -12.21
N ARG A 105 -9.95 -3.64 -13.14
CA ARG A 105 -10.44 -4.23 -14.39
C ARG A 105 -9.23 -4.98 -14.93
N ARG A 106 -9.27 -6.32 -14.86
CA ARG A 106 -8.21 -7.12 -15.46
C ARG A 106 -8.20 -6.63 -16.90
N PRO A 107 -7.06 -6.11 -17.40
CA PRO A 107 -7.01 -5.65 -18.78
C PRO A 107 -7.55 -6.78 -19.63
N ASP A 108 -8.47 -6.43 -20.54
CA ASP A 108 -9.20 -7.40 -21.35
C ASP A 108 -8.19 -8.43 -21.88
N ARG A 109 -8.48 -9.70 -21.63
CA ARG A 109 -7.61 -10.83 -22.02
C ARG A 109 -7.81 -11.14 -23.51
N SER A 110 -8.05 -10.12 -24.33
CA SER A 110 -8.23 -10.28 -25.75
C SER A 110 -7.04 -11.09 -26.29
N PRO A 111 -7.28 -12.06 -27.18
CA PRO A 111 -6.23 -12.92 -27.69
C PRO A 111 -5.13 -12.06 -28.31
N VAL A 112 -3.96 -12.06 -27.67
CA VAL A 112 -2.81 -11.29 -28.17
C VAL A 112 -2.32 -11.94 -29.45
N LYS A 113 -2.33 -11.16 -30.54
CA LYS A 113 -1.84 -11.56 -31.85
C LYS A 113 -0.31 -11.73 -31.83
N CYS A 114 0.17 -12.80 -32.46
CA CYS A 114 1.61 -12.98 -32.74
C CYS A 114 2.10 -11.89 -33.70
N GLY A 115 3.40 -11.56 -33.67
CA GLY A 115 3.95 -10.42 -34.43
C GLY A 115 3.86 -9.08 -33.72
N THR A 116 3.54 -9.07 -32.43
CA THR A 116 3.49 -7.87 -31.58
C THR A 116 4.41 -8.00 -30.37
N ARG A 117 4.81 -6.87 -29.77
CA ARG A 117 5.56 -6.86 -28.49
C ARG A 117 4.78 -7.59 -27.39
N ARG A 118 3.47 -7.37 -27.31
CA ARG A 118 2.61 -8.08 -26.35
C ARG A 118 2.63 -9.59 -26.58
N GLY A 119 2.74 -10.03 -27.84
CA GLY A 119 2.87 -11.44 -28.20
C GLY A 119 4.17 -12.05 -27.67
N TYR A 120 5.29 -11.34 -27.79
CA TYR A 120 6.56 -11.72 -27.17
C TYR A 120 6.44 -11.89 -25.66
N ASP A 121 5.86 -10.89 -24.97
CA ASP A 121 5.67 -10.92 -23.52
C ASP A 121 4.77 -12.09 -23.09
N ARG A 122 3.75 -12.42 -23.90
CA ARG A 122 2.86 -13.57 -23.66
C ARG A 122 3.63 -14.89 -23.72
N HIS A 123 4.44 -15.12 -24.75
CA HIS A 123 5.28 -16.33 -24.83
C HIS A 123 6.23 -16.44 -23.63
N LYS A 124 6.87 -15.33 -23.23
CA LYS A 124 7.74 -15.29 -22.04
C LYS A 124 7.00 -15.64 -20.75
N ARG A 125 5.80 -15.08 -20.53
CA ARG A 125 4.97 -15.38 -19.35
C ARG A 125 4.50 -16.84 -19.32
N ARG A 126 4.20 -17.42 -20.49
CA ARG A 126 3.77 -18.82 -20.62
C ARG A 126 4.92 -19.83 -20.68
N LYS A 127 6.17 -19.35 -20.74
CA LYS A 127 7.36 -20.17 -20.96
C LYS A 127 7.31 -21.01 -22.25
N GLU A 128 6.62 -20.51 -23.27
CA GLU A 128 6.55 -21.12 -24.60
C GLU A 128 7.73 -20.64 -25.48
N GLN A 129 8.08 -21.42 -26.50
CA GLN A 129 9.06 -20.96 -27.50
C GLN A 129 8.51 -19.73 -28.22
N VAL A 130 9.26 -18.62 -28.18
CA VAL A 130 8.87 -17.38 -28.84
C VAL A 130 8.95 -17.57 -30.36
N CYS A 131 7.83 -17.41 -31.05
CA CYS A 131 7.81 -17.48 -32.51
C CYS A 131 8.64 -16.35 -33.15
N GLU A 132 9.14 -16.59 -34.36
CA GLU A 132 10.03 -15.67 -35.06
C GLU A 132 9.42 -14.29 -35.27
N ARG A 133 8.14 -14.23 -35.65
CA ARG A 133 7.39 -12.97 -35.80
C ARG A 133 7.38 -12.12 -34.54
N CYS A 134 7.14 -12.73 -33.37
CA CYS A 134 7.17 -12.02 -32.09
C CYS A 134 8.59 -11.55 -31.72
N ARG A 135 9.62 -12.32 -32.06
CA ARG A 135 11.03 -11.94 -31.84
C ARG A 135 11.42 -10.73 -32.68
N ALA A 136 11.08 -10.75 -33.97
CA ALA A 136 11.33 -9.63 -34.88
C ALA A 136 10.56 -8.37 -34.47
N ALA A 137 9.29 -8.52 -34.05
CA ALA A 137 8.48 -7.39 -33.58
C ALA A 137 9.05 -6.77 -32.30
N TYR A 138 9.57 -7.59 -31.37
CA TYR A 138 10.26 -7.08 -30.19
C TYR A 138 11.54 -6.32 -30.56
N ALA A 139 12.33 -6.82 -31.52
CA ALA A 139 13.53 -6.14 -31.98
C ALA A 139 13.21 -4.77 -32.60
N LEU A 140 12.16 -4.67 -33.41
CA LEU A 140 11.69 -3.39 -33.98
C LEU A 140 11.21 -2.43 -32.88
N ALA A 141 10.38 -2.91 -31.96
CA ALA A 141 9.91 -2.10 -30.84
C ALA A 141 11.05 -1.62 -29.94
N TYR A 142 12.10 -2.44 -29.77
CA TYR A 142 13.29 -2.06 -29.01
C TYR A 142 14.11 -1.00 -29.73
N ARG A 143 14.29 -1.10 -31.05
CA ARG A 143 14.92 -0.04 -31.86
C ARG A 143 14.13 1.27 -31.75
N TYR A 144 12.81 1.21 -31.88
CA TYR A 144 11.92 2.36 -31.73
C TYR A 144 12.06 3.01 -30.35
N TYR A 145 12.08 2.22 -29.28
CA TYR A 145 12.28 2.71 -27.91
C TYR A 145 13.62 3.41 -27.71
N ARG A 146 14.71 2.88 -28.30
CA ARG A 146 16.03 3.52 -28.22
C ARG A 146 16.05 4.89 -28.91
N THR A 147 15.25 5.08 -29.96
CA THR A 147 15.18 6.35 -30.69
C THR A 147 14.19 7.34 -30.05
N HIS A 148 13.07 6.87 -29.49
CA HIS A 148 11.96 7.73 -29.06
C HIS A 148 11.66 7.72 -27.55
N GLY A 149 12.34 6.89 -26.77
CA GLY A 149 12.16 6.80 -25.31
C GLY A 149 10.83 6.18 -24.86
N THR A 150 9.97 5.77 -25.79
CA THR A 150 8.68 5.13 -25.51
C THR A 150 8.42 3.98 -26.50
N TYR A 151 7.53 3.07 -26.12
CA TYR A 151 7.06 1.97 -26.98
C TYR A 151 5.70 2.25 -27.61
N ILE A 152 5.08 3.38 -27.26
CA ILE A 152 3.79 3.80 -27.84
C ILE A 152 4.04 4.23 -29.28
N GLY A 153 3.32 3.64 -30.24
CA GLY A 153 3.50 3.92 -31.67
C GLY A 153 4.59 3.09 -32.37
N ALA A 154 5.20 2.12 -31.67
CA ALA A 154 6.16 1.22 -32.30
C ALA A 154 5.49 0.40 -33.43
N PRO A 155 6.15 0.22 -34.59
CA PRO A 155 5.60 -0.54 -35.71
C PRO A 155 5.41 -2.01 -35.34
N GLU A 156 4.27 -2.59 -35.75
CA GLU A 156 3.96 -4.01 -35.57
C GLU A 156 4.23 -4.79 -36.86
N LEU A 157 4.61 -6.07 -36.74
CA LEU A 157 4.82 -6.95 -37.88
C LEU A 157 3.51 -7.65 -38.27
N THR A 158 2.77 -7.01 -39.16
CA THR A 158 1.66 -7.62 -39.87
C THR A 158 2.17 -8.53 -40.99
N ASP A 159 1.36 -9.51 -41.40
CA ASP A 159 1.70 -10.47 -42.47
C ASP A 159 2.09 -9.78 -43.79
N THR A 160 1.63 -8.55 -44.01
CA THR A 160 1.92 -7.73 -45.19
C THR A 160 3.37 -7.21 -45.23
N ASN A 161 4.03 -7.05 -44.08
CA ASN A 161 5.33 -6.39 -43.97
C ASN A 161 6.55 -7.32 -43.96
N MET A 162 6.36 -8.65 -43.96
CA MET A 162 7.48 -9.60 -44.03
C MET A 162 8.09 -9.72 -45.44
N ALA A 163 7.36 -9.32 -46.48
CA ALA A 163 7.81 -9.44 -47.88
C ALA A 163 8.80 -8.35 -48.33
N VAL A 164 9.00 -7.29 -47.54
CA VAL A 164 9.83 -6.12 -47.93
C VAL A 164 11.17 -6.10 -47.19
N ALA A 165 11.40 -7.03 -46.26
CA ALA A 165 12.59 -7.06 -45.39
C ALA A 165 13.51 -8.28 -45.65
N ALA A 166 13.29 -9.03 -46.73
CA ALA A 166 14.19 -10.07 -47.23
C ALA A 166 15.10 -9.48 -48.30
#